data_AF-A0A7S3U174-F1
#
_entry.id   AF-A0A7S3U174-F1
#
_cell.length_a   1.000
_cell.length_b   1.000
_cell.length_c   1.000
_cell.angle_alpha   90.00
_cell.angle_beta   90.00
_cell.angle_gamma   90.00
#
_symmetry.space_group_name_H-M   'P 1'
#
loop_
_entity.id
_entity.type
_entity.pdbx_description
1 polymer ?
#
loop_
_entity_poly.entity_id
_entity_poly.type
_entity_poly.pdbx_seq_one_letter_code
_entity_poly.pdbx_strand_id
1 'polypeptide(L)'
;EGGGVVSLLEEVEVESAAWRPAGGEGGGSFDVSFDDGSSERFDYVWLATGGEMDLSLVPLFAQLLAQVPIQTHGGLPALQQDLSWAAHCPLHVMGAFAQLELGADALNLAGCRAGSVRIARSLRPFLRTPHLSKAGRTASATATADAPSR
;
A
#
# COMPACT_ATOMS: atom_id res chain seq x y z
N GLU A 1 -16.36 -41.86 4.42
CA GLU A 1 -16.22 -40.46 3.99
C GLU A 1 -15.93 -39.62 5.23
N GLY A 2 -14.73 -39.07 5.36
CA GLY A 2 -14.38 -38.16 6.45
C GLY A 2 -14.43 -36.73 5.92
N GLY A 3 -15.51 -36.01 6.19
CA GLY A 3 -15.60 -34.58 5.86
C GLY A 3 -14.70 -33.75 6.78
N GLY A 4 -14.19 -32.63 6.27
CA GLY A 4 -13.55 -31.63 7.12
C GLY A 4 -14.55 -31.01 8.09
N VAL A 5 -14.09 -30.68 9.31
CA VAL A 5 -14.88 -29.96 10.31
C VAL A 5 -14.54 -28.47 10.22
N VAL A 6 -15.56 -27.62 10.24
CA VAL A 6 -15.39 -26.17 10.33
C VAL A 6 -16.01 -25.71 11.65
N SER A 7 -15.22 -25.02 12.46
CA SER A 7 -15.66 -24.38 13.70
C SER A 7 -15.58 -22.87 13.52
N LEU A 8 -16.60 -22.15 13.98
CA LEU A 8 -16.63 -20.70 14.03
C LEU A 8 -16.73 -20.26 15.49
N LEU A 9 -15.76 -19.46 15.93
CA LEU A 9 -15.80 -18.80 17.22
C LEU A 9 -16.16 -17.34 16.96
N GLU A 10 -17.33 -16.93 17.44
CA GLU A 10 -17.85 -15.56 17.32
C GLU A 10 -17.68 -14.86 18.66
N GLU A 11 -17.57 -13.52 18.65
CA GLU A 11 -17.40 -12.71 19.87
C GLU A 11 -16.13 -13.10 20.68
N VAL A 12 -15.09 -13.55 19.97
CA VAL A 12 -13.79 -13.94 20.55
C VAL A 12 -12.67 -13.14 19.89
N GLU A 13 -11.73 -12.64 20.69
CA GLU A 13 -10.49 -12.01 20.26
C GLU A 13 -9.28 -12.92 20.52
N VAL A 14 -8.36 -12.98 19.55
CA VAL A 14 -7.06 -13.64 19.75
C VAL A 14 -6.13 -12.67 20.49
N GLU A 15 -5.78 -12.98 21.73
CA GLU A 15 -4.87 -12.14 22.54
C GLU A 15 -3.40 -12.40 22.20
N SER A 16 -3.02 -13.67 22.02
CA SER A 16 -1.63 -14.03 21.75
C SER A 16 -1.51 -15.36 21.02
N ALA A 17 -0.39 -15.53 20.31
CA ALA A 17 -0.01 -16.80 19.70
C ALA A 17 1.49 -17.04 19.93
N ALA A 18 1.83 -18.14 20.61
CA ALA A 18 3.19 -18.51 20.92
C ALA A 18 3.58 -19.82 20.22
N TRP A 19 4.67 -19.79 19.44
CA TRP A 19 5.20 -20.99 18.82
C TRP A 19 5.78 -21.95 19.85
N ARG A 20 5.35 -23.21 19.79
CA ARG A 20 5.89 -24.32 20.58
C ARG A 20 6.55 -25.35 19.66
N PRO A 21 7.88 -25.52 19.73
CA PRO A 21 8.56 -26.54 18.94
C PRO A 21 8.18 -27.94 19.42
N ALA A 22 8.09 -28.89 18.49
CA ALA A 22 8.01 -30.31 18.84
C ALA A 22 9.38 -30.77 19.41
N GLY A 23 9.39 -31.69 20.37
CA GLY A 23 10.61 -32.16 21.04
C GLY A 23 11.59 -32.97 20.18
N GLY A 24 11.42 -32.99 18.85
CA GLY A 24 12.26 -33.72 17.89
C GLY A 24 12.68 -32.86 16.70
N GLU A 25 13.29 -33.47 15.67
CA GLU A 25 13.71 -32.75 14.47
C GLU A 25 12.51 -32.36 13.59
N GLY A 26 12.11 -31.09 13.69
CA GLY A 26 11.13 -30.45 12.81
C GLY A 26 9.70 -30.42 13.37
N GLY A 27 9.01 -29.31 13.10
CA GLY A 27 7.61 -29.11 13.46
C GLY A 27 7.37 -28.46 14.81
N GLY A 28 6.09 -28.25 15.10
CA GLY A 28 5.60 -27.54 16.27
C GLY A 28 4.19 -27.04 16.01
N SER A 29 3.69 -26.27 16.96
CA SER A 29 2.33 -25.75 16.92
C SER A 29 2.28 -24.41 17.64
N PHE A 30 1.32 -23.57 17.30
CA PHE A 30 0.99 -22.38 18.05
C PHE A 30 0.06 -22.73 19.20
N ASP A 31 0.43 -22.32 20.42
CA ASP A 31 -0.54 -22.14 21.47
C ASP A 31 -1.17 -20.75 21.29
N VAL A 32 -2.48 -20.70 21.11
CA VAL A 32 -3.24 -19.47 20.92
C VAL A 32 -4.13 -19.25 22.14
N SER A 33 -4.05 -18.05 22.73
CA SER A 33 -4.91 -17.64 23.84
C SER A 33 -5.97 -16.66 23.36
N PHE A 34 -7.15 -16.77 23.95
CA PHE A 34 -8.31 -15.94 23.66
C PHE A 34 -8.70 -15.09 24.86
N ASP A 35 -9.46 -14.02 24.61
CA ASP A 35 -9.90 -13.04 25.61
C ASP A 35 -10.93 -13.57 26.62
N ASP A 36 -11.55 -14.71 26.34
CA ASP A 36 -12.42 -15.45 27.26
C ASP A 36 -11.65 -16.34 28.27
N GLY A 37 -10.31 -16.34 28.19
CA GLY A 37 -9.42 -17.17 29.00
C GLY A 37 -9.24 -18.59 28.49
N SER A 38 -9.86 -18.97 27.37
CA SER A 38 -9.63 -20.24 26.71
C SER A 38 -8.33 -20.23 25.91
N SER A 39 -7.87 -21.42 25.53
CA SER A 39 -6.68 -21.57 24.67
C SER A 39 -6.79 -22.83 23.82
N GLU A 40 -6.32 -22.76 22.59
CA GLU A 40 -6.29 -23.88 21.65
C GLU A 40 -4.96 -23.95 20.93
N ARG A 41 -4.65 -25.13 20.38
CA ARG A 41 -3.42 -25.40 19.65
C ARG A 41 -3.69 -25.52 18.16
N PHE A 42 -2.92 -24.80 17.36
CA PHE A 42 -3.03 -24.80 15.90
C PHE A 42 -1.69 -25.10 15.25
N ASP A 43 -1.69 -25.89 14.17
CA ASP A 43 -0.48 -26.10 13.36
C ASP A 43 -0.13 -24.85 12.54
N TYR A 44 -1.15 -24.11 12.10
CA TYR A 44 -1.03 -22.89 11.31
C TYR A 44 -1.98 -21.80 11.80
N VAL A 45 -1.53 -20.55 11.72
CA VAL A 45 -2.35 -19.36 12.01
C VAL A 45 -2.29 -18.43 10.81
N TRP A 46 -3.45 -18.01 10.31
CA TRP A 46 -3.56 -17.05 9.22
C TRP A 46 -4.16 -15.72 9.73
N LEU A 47 -3.38 -14.65 9.67
CA LEU A 47 -3.84 -13.32 10.10
C LEU A 47 -4.57 -12.61 8.97
N ALA A 48 -5.90 -12.59 9.05
CA ALA A 48 -6.78 -11.85 8.14
C ALA A 48 -7.25 -10.51 8.75
N THR A 49 -6.44 -9.89 9.61
CA THR A 49 -6.78 -8.72 10.44
C THR A 49 -6.64 -7.37 9.72
N GLY A 50 -6.53 -7.37 8.39
CA GLY A 50 -6.30 -6.16 7.60
C GLY A 50 -4.87 -5.61 7.73
N GLY A 51 -4.71 -4.30 7.53
CA GLY A 51 -3.40 -3.63 7.60
C GLY A 51 -3.54 -2.16 7.99
N GLU A 52 -2.43 -1.57 8.42
CA GLU A 52 -2.38 -0.17 8.86
C GLU A 52 -2.22 0.78 7.67
N MET A 53 -2.96 1.89 7.70
CA MET A 53 -2.99 2.90 6.64
C MET A 53 -2.28 4.17 7.09
N ASP A 54 -0.96 4.05 7.29
CA ASP A 54 -0.09 5.17 7.62
C ASP A 54 0.99 5.35 6.55
N LEU A 55 1.05 6.55 5.96
CA LEU A 55 2.07 6.94 5.01
C LEU A 55 3.49 6.84 5.58
N SER A 56 3.66 7.04 6.89
CA SER A 56 4.96 6.98 7.54
C SER A 56 5.60 5.59 7.46
N LEU A 57 4.76 4.55 7.39
CA LEU A 57 5.18 3.15 7.27
C LEU A 57 5.58 2.77 5.84
N VAL A 58 5.23 3.62 4.85
CA VAL A 58 5.59 3.39 3.45
C VAL A 58 6.81 4.25 3.09
N PRO A 59 8.00 3.66 2.86
CA PRO A 59 9.24 4.42 2.71
C PRO A 59 9.19 5.51 1.63
N LEU A 60 8.51 5.24 0.51
CA LEU A 60 8.33 6.21 -0.56
C LEU A 60 7.53 7.44 -0.09
N PHE A 61 6.43 7.22 0.63
CA PHE A 61 5.59 8.31 1.11
C PHE A 61 6.22 9.06 2.27
N ALA A 62 6.94 8.36 3.17
CA ALA A 62 7.72 9.01 4.21
C ALA A 62 8.76 9.98 3.64
N GLN A 63 9.48 9.57 2.59
CA GLN A 63 10.44 10.43 1.90
C GLN A 63 9.78 11.59 1.16
N LEU A 64 8.62 11.36 0.55
CA LEU A 64 7.86 12.41 -0.12
C LEU A 64 7.33 13.44 0.87
N LEU A 65 6.78 13.00 2.00
CA LEU A 65 6.26 13.87 3.05
C LEU A 65 7.36 14.76 3.66
N ALA A 66 8.59 14.25 3.76
CA ALA A 66 9.74 15.04 4.19
C ALA A 66 10.15 16.15 3.18
N GLN A 67 9.94 15.93 1.88
CA GLN A 67 10.31 16.87 0.82
C GLN A 67 9.19 17.85 0.44
N VAL A 68 7.95 17.37 0.44
CA VAL A 68 6.74 18.14 0.11
C VAL A 68 5.72 17.90 1.23
N PRO A 69 5.84 18.60 2.37
CA PRO A 69 4.97 18.39 3.51
C PRO A 69 3.51 18.73 3.18
N ILE A 70 2.61 17.85 3.63
CA ILE A 70 1.16 18.07 3.60
C ILE A 70 0.57 17.66 4.93
N GLN A 71 -0.65 18.13 5.21
CA GLN A 71 -1.37 17.73 6.41
C GLN A 71 -1.76 16.25 6.33
N THR A 72 -1.68 15.56 7.47
CA THR A 72 -2.10 14.16 7.61
C THR A 72 -3.07 13.98 8.77
N HIS A 73 -4.01 13.05 8.65
CA HIS A 73 -4.96 12.68 9.70
C HIS A 73 -4.91 11.17 9.91
N GLY A 74 -4.42 10.71 11.07
CA GLY A 74 -4.31 9.28 11.37
C GLY A 74 -3.49 8.51 10.33
N GLY A 75 -2.39 9.09 9.86
CA GLY A 75 -1.53 8.48 8.84
C GLY A 75 -1.98 8.69 7.39
N LEU A 76 -3.19 9.21 7.14
CA LEU A 76 -3.70 9.48 5.80
C LEU A 76 -3.40 10.91 5.32
N PRO A 77 -3.04 11.13 4.04
CA PRO A 77 -2.79 12.46 3.50
C PRO A 77 -4.07 13.23 3.22
N ALA A 78 -4.08 14.52 3.58
CA ALA A 78 -5.08 15.48 3.11
C ALA A 78 -4.72 15.93 1.68
N LEU A 79 -5.06 15.09 0.70
CA LEU A 79 -4.88 15.39 -0.73
C LEU A 79 -5.79 16.54 -1.17
N GLN A 80 -5.50 17.11 -2.33
CA GLN A 80 -6.44 18.03 -2.99
C GLN A 80 -7.63 17.27 -3.57
N GLN A 81 -8.71 18.00 -3.92
CA GLN A 81 -9.96 17.41 -4.45
C GLN A 81 -9.76 16.57 -5.72
N ASP A 82 -8.74 16.90 -6.52
CA ASP A 82 -8.37 16.18 -7.73
C ASP A 82 -7.41 15.00 -7.48
N LEU A 83 -7.14 14.71 -6.21
CA LEU A 83 -6.23 13.70 -5.68
C LEU A 83 -4.74 13.99 -5.89
N SER A 84 -4.38 15.22 -6.24
CA SER A 84 -2.97 15.63 -6.28
C SER A 84 -2.41 15.82 -4.87
N TRP A 85 -1.12 15.49 -4.70
CA TRP A 85 -0.41 15.61 -3.42
C TRP A 85 -0.36 17.06 -2.94
N ALA A 86 0.06 17.99 -3.79
CA ALA A 86 0.10 19.42 -3.54
C ALA A 86 0.03 20.20 -4.86
N ALA A 87 -0.33 21.48 -4.82
CA ALA A 87 -0.62 22.28 -6.03
C ALA A 87 0.57 22.38 -7.01
N HIS A 88 1.81 22.27 -6.50
CA HIS A 88 3.04 22.35 -7.26
C HIS A 88 3.77 21.00 -7.36
N CYS A 89 3.11 19.90 -6.98
CA CYS A 89 3.66 18.55 -7.03
C CYS A 89 2.96 17.75 -8.15
N PRO A 90 3.68 17.29 -9.20
CA PRO A 90 3.10 16.54 -10.30
C PRO A 90 2.84 15.06 -9.93
N LEU A 91 2.17 14.83 -8.81
CA LEU A 91 1.87 13.52 -8.26
C LEU A 91 0.40 13.46 -7.83
N HIS A 92 -0.29 12.42 -8.27
CA HIS A 92 -1.61 12.05 -7.79
C HIS A 92 -1.54 10.75 -7.00
N VAL A 93 -2.33 10.65 -5.93
CA VAL A 93 -2.42 9.45 -5.08
C VAL A 93 -3.84 8.91 -5.11
N MET A 94 -3.99 7.60 -5.29
CA MET A 94 -5.27 6.89 -5.35
C MET A 94 -5.19 5.62 -4.49
N GLY A 95 -6.33 5.02 -4.18
CA GLY A 95 -6.42 3.81 -3.37
C GLY A 95 -6.60 4.15 -1.89
N ALA A 96 -6.07 3.30 -1.01
CA ALA A 96 -6.16 3.45 0.45
C ALA A 96 -5.83 4.88 0.93
N PHE A 97 -4.74 5.46 0.43
CA PHE A 97 -4.27 6.78 0.85
C PHE A 97 -5.10 7.95 0.30
N ALA A 98 -6.08 7.72 -0.57
CA ALA A 98 -7.03 8.74 -1.01
C ALA A 98 -8.36 8.69 -0.22
N GLN A 99 -8.42 7.94 0.88
CA GLN A 99 -9.66 7.70 1.63
C GLN A 99 -10.30 8.96 2.19
N LEU A 100 -9.53 9.99 2.57
CA LEU A 100 -10.11 11.26 3.02
C LEU A 100 -10.94 11.96 1.92
N GLU A 101 -10.56 11.78 0.64
CA GLU A 101 -11.21 12.42 -0.52
C GLU A 101 -12.21 11.52 -1.27
N LEU A 102 -12.00 10.20 -1.22
CA LEU A 102 -12.83 9.20 -1.89
C LEU A 102 -13.82 8.51 -0.94
N GLY A 103 -13.66 8.67 0.37
CA GLY A 103 -14.46 8.00 1.39
C GLY A 103 -14.13 6.50 1.51
N ALA A 104 -15.04 5.76 2.15
CA ALA A 104 -14.85 4.33 2.45
C ALA A 104 -14.59 3.45 1.21
N ASP A 105 -15.04 3.89 0.03
CA ASP A 105 -14.85 3.16 -1.22
C ASP A 105 -13.42 3.20 -1.78
N ALA A 106 -12.52 4.00 -1.21
CA ALA A 106 -11.17 4.21 -1.72
C ALA A 106 -10.36 2.91 -1.89
N LEU A 107 -10.69 1.87 -1.12
CA LEU A 107 -10.05 0.55 -1.15
C LEU A 107 -10.72 -0.46 -2.09
N ASN A 108 -11.76 -0.07 -2.84
CA ASN A 108 -12.49 -0.95 -3.72
C ASN A 108 -12.56 -0.45 -5.18
N LEU A 109 -13.17 -1.25 -6.05
CA LEU A 109 -13.26 -0.95 -7.48
C LEU A 109 -14.10 0.31 -7.79
N ALA A 110 -15.09 0.63 -6.96
CA ALA A 110 -15.88 1.84 -7.10
C ALA A 110 -15.03 3.09 -6.82
N GLY A 111 -14.25 3.09 -5.73
CA GLY A 111 -13.30 4.16 -5.43
C GLY A 111 -12.21 4.30 -6.47
N CYS A 112 -11.64 3.18 -6.95
CA CYS A 112 -10.68 3.18 -8.06
C CYS A 112 -11.26 3.86 -9.31
N ARG A 113 -12.51 3.56 -9.68
CA ARG A 113 -13.19 4.19 -10.81
C ARG A 113 -13.39 5.69 -10.57
N ALA A 114 -13.90 6.08 -9.39
CA ALA A 114 -14.15 7.47 -9.05
C ALA A 114 -12.85 8.29 -9.05
N GLY A 115 -11.79 7.79 -8.40
CA GLY A 115 -10.47 8.41 -8.37
C GLY A 115 -9.83 8.54 -9.75
N SER A 116 -9.90 7.48 -10.56
CA SER A 116 -9.40 7.50 -11.95
C SER A 116 -10.06 8.60 -12.79
N VAL A 117 -11.37 8.82 -12.63
CA VAL A 117 -12.08 9.90 -13.34
C VAL A 117 -11.60 11.28 -12.88
N ARG A 118 -11.35 11.49 -11.58
CA ARG A 118 -10.83 12.77 -11.06
C ARG A 118 -9.42 13.05 -11.58
N ILE A 119 -8.52 12.07 -11.48
CA ILE A 119 -7.14 12.17 -11.96
C ILE A 119 -7.12 12.42 -13.47
N ALA A 120 -7.88 11.65 -14.25
CA ALA A 120 -7.94 11.83 -15.71
C ALA A 120 -8.43 13.23 -16.11
N ARG A 121 -9.38 13.82 -15.36
CA ARG A 121 -9.84 15.20 -15.58
C ARG A 121 -8.73 16.20 -15.27
N SER A 122 -7.99 16.02 -14.18
CA SER A 122 -6.85 16.85 -13.79
C SER A 122 -5.72 16.79 -14.82
N LEU A 123 -5.42 15.60 -15.36
CA LEU A 123 -4.34 15.40 -16.34
C LEU A 123 -4.68 15.86 -17.76
N ARG A 124 -5.97 15.96 -18.11
CA ARG A 124 -6.43 16.23 -19.49
C ARG A 124 -5.82 17.49 -20.13
N PRO A 125 -5.64 18.63 -19.45
CA PRO A 125 -5.02 19.82 -20.03
C PRO A 125 -3.55 19.57 -20.44
N PHE A 126 -2.79 18.84 -19.62
CA PHE A 126 -1.38 18.53 -19.86
C PHE A 126 -1.18 17.55 -21.02
N LEU A 127 -2.09 16.59 -21.18
CA LEU A 127 -2.05 15.62 -22.28
C LEU A 127 -2.39 16.24 -23.65
N ARG A 128 -3.11 17.37 -23.64
CA ARG A 128 -3.46 18.11 -24.87
C ARG A 128 -2.36 19.07 -25.32
N THR A 129 -1.33 19.26 -24.51
CA THR A 129 -0.19 20.11 -24.87
C THR A 129 0.86 19.27 -25.62
N PRO A 130 1.31 19.63 -26.84
CA PRO A 130 2.17 18.78 -27.68
C PRO A 130 3.57 18.45 -27.12
N HIS A 131 3.97 19.03 -25.99
CA HIS A 131 5.35 19.03 -25.48
C HIS A 131 5.81 17.71 -24.86
N LEU A 132 4.90 16.80 -24.49
CA LEU A 132 5.28 15.46 -23.98
C LEU A 132 5.74 14.49 -25.09
N SER A 133 5.67 14.87 -26.38
CA SER A 133 6.04 13.97 -27.50
C SER A 133 7.54 13.98 -27.88
N LYS A 134 8.35 14.91 -27.36
CA LYS A 134 9.74 15.12 -27.84
C LYS A 134 10.87 15.10 -26.80
N ALA A 135 10.60 15.13 -25.50
CA ALA A 135 11.67 15.21 -24.49
C ALA A 135 12.39 13.88 -24.18
N GLY A 136 11.92 12.74 -24.72
CA GLY A 136 12.46 11.40 -24.38
C GLY A 136 13.30 10.70 -25.46
N ARG A 137 13.64 11.34 -26.59
CA ARG A 137 14.32 10.65 -27.72
C ARG A 137 15.67 11.22 -28.18
N THR A 138 16.25 12.18 -27.50
CA THR A 138 17.57 12.71 -27.91
C THR A 138 18.49 12.99 -26.71
N ALA A 139 19.23 11.96 -26.33
CA ALA A 139 20.61 11.96 -25.77
C ALA A 139 20.80 10.55 -25.16
N SER A 140 21.52 9.60 -25.75
CA SER A 140 22.95 9.68 -26.06
C SER A 140 23.34 8.69 -27.18
N ALA A 141 23.50 9.22 -28.39
CA ALA A 141 24.58 8.87 -29.32
C ALA A 141 25.24 10.24 -29.58
N THR A 142 26.54 10.50 -29.46
CA THR A 142 27.75 9.71 -29.67
C THR A 142 28.89 10.50 -29.02
N ALA A 143 29.88 9.85 -28.42
CA ALA A 143 31.18 10.46 -28.19
C ALA A 143 32.27 9.40 -28.40
N THR A 144 32.53 9.08 -29.67
CA THR A 144 33.83 8.59 -30.10
C THR A 144 34.79 9.78 -30.10
N ALA A 145 35.79 9.76 -29.23
CA ALA A 145 36.95 10.64 -29.30
C ALA A 145 38.21 9.79 -29.12
N ASP A 146 38.82 9.48 -30.26
CA ASP A 146 40.25 9.57 -30.56
C ASP A 146 41.25 9.32 -29.40
N ALA A 147 41.99 8.22 -29.53
CA ALA A 147 43.18 7.92 -28.73
C ALA A 147 44.43 8.44 -29.46
N PRO A 148 45.34 9.18 -28.80
CA PRO A 148 46.61 9.51 -29.41
C PRO A 148 47.57 8.33 -29.26
N SER A 149 48.28 8.04 -30.34
CA SER A 149 49.39 7.11 -30.43
C SER A 149 50.57 7.54 -29.57
N ARG A 150 51.06 6.61 -28.73
CA ARG A 150 52.49 6.37 -28.45
C ARG A 150 52.67 5.03 -27.74
#